data_AF-A0A966QP16-F1
#
_entry.id   AF-A0A966QP16-F1
#
_cell.length_a   1.000
_cell.length_b   1.000
_cell.length_c   1.000
_cell.angle_alpha   90.00
_cell.angle_beta   90.00
_cell.angle_gamma   90.00
#
_symmetry.space_group_name_H-M   'P 1'
#
loop_
_entity.id
_entity.type
_entity.pdbx_description
1 polymer ?
#
loop_
_entity_poly.entity_id
_entity_poly.type
_entity_poly.pdbx_seq_one_letter_code
_entity_poly.pdbx_strand_id
1 'polypeptide(L)'
;MDLDKLAAAADSFAAQHDDPSAVPLHHWRLFIEVCRLDGRCTYRELQQRLNLNNSSVSRTVNALGEQHRTGRSGLGLLHTYPDPEEGRRYCVALSPRGHALLRQLQAI
;
A
#
# COMPACT_ATOMS: atom_id res chain seq x y z
N MET A 1 -14.78 -12.03 -15.02
CA MET A 1 -14.11 -11.81 -13.72
C MET A 1 -14.19 -13.12 -12.97
N ASP A 2 -13.06 -13.71 -12.66
CA ASP A 2 -13.00 -14.95 -11.88
C ASP A 2 -13.20 -14.59 -10.39
N LEU A 3 -14.30 -15.06 -9.80
CA LEU A 3 -14.68 -14.71 -8.42
C LEU A 3 -13.81 -15.43 -7.39
N ASP A 4 -13.31 -16.63 -7.71
CA ASP A 4 -12.45 -17.40 -6.82
C ASP A 4 -11.08 -16.73 -6.70
N LYS A 5 -10.55 -16.22 -7.82
CA LYS A 5 -9.31 -15.41 -7.80
C LYS A 5 -9.46 -14.12 -7.02
N LEU A 6 -10.62 -13.46 -7.11
CA LEU A 6 -10.89 -12.25 -6.33
C LEU A 6 -10.95 -12.54 -4.82
N ALA A 7 -11.59 -13.64 -4.43
CA ALA A 7 -11.65 -14.08 -3.04
C ALA A 7 -10.24 -14.42 -2.50
N ALA A 8 -9.45 -15.19 -3.24
CA ALA A 8 -8.08 -15.53 -2.84
C ALA A 8 -7.18 -14.28 -2.67
N ALA A 9 -7.35 -13.28 -3.54
CA ALA A 9 -6.63 -12.01 -3.41
C ALA A 9 -7.08 -11.25 -2.15
N ALA A 10 -8.39 -11.20 -1.87
CA ALA A 10 -8.94 -10.60 -0.67
C ALA A 10 -8.39 -11.25 0.61
N ASP A 11 -8.32 -12.57 0.65
CA ASP A 11 -7.77 -13.33 1.78
C ASP A 11 -6.29 -13.01 2.03
N SER A 12 -5.51 -12.82 0.96
CA SER A 12 -4.09 -12.44 1.05
C SER A 12 -3.89 -11.06 1.72
N PHE A 13 -4.80 -10.12 1.46
CA PHE A 13 -4.79 -8.81 2.14
C PHE A 13 -5.32 -8.91 3.58
N ALA A 14 -6.36 -9.70 3.80
CA ALA A 14 -6.97 -9.90 5.11
C ALA A 14 -5.96 -10.48 6.11
N ALA A 15 -5.07 -11.38 5.66
CA ALA A 15 -3.99 -11.96 6.46
C ALA A 15 -2.91 -10.95 6.92
N GLN A 16 -2.99 -9.68 6.48
CA GLN A 16 -2.04 -8.65 6.88
C GLN A 16 -2.44 -7.91 8.17
N HIS A 17 -3.64 -8.14 8.70
CA HIS A 17 -4.17 -7.44 9.86
C HIS A 17 -4.80 -8.44 10.85
N ASP A 18 -4.68 -8.16 12.15
CA ASP A 18 -5.19 -9.05 13.21
C ASP A 18 -6.72 -9.15 13.21
N ASP A 19 -7.39 -8.10 12.71
CA ASP A 19 -8.82 -8.12 12.35
C ASP A 19 -8.96 -8.09 10.82
N PRO A 20 -9.25 -9.25 10.18
CA PRO A 20 -9.48 -9.36 8.73
C PRO A 20 -10.50 -8.38 8.16
N SER A 21 -11.53 -8.02 8.94
CA SER A 21 -12.61 -7.13 8.49
C SER A 21 -12.23 -5.65 8.52
N ALA A 22 -11.13 -5.32 9.19
CA ALA A 22 -10.72 -3.95 9.43
C ALA A 22 -9.87 -3.33 8.30
N VAL A 23 -9.45 -4.10 7.28
CA VAL A 23 -8.63 -3.55 6.19
C VAL A 23 -9.52 -2.85 5.15
N PRO A 24 -9.48 -1.51 5.05
CA PRO A 24 -10.34 -0.79 4.13
C PRO A 24 -9.94 -1.02 2.67
N LEU A 25 -10.93 -1.12 1.77
CA LEU A 25 -10.69 -1.36 0.33
C LEU A 25 -9.73 -0.33 -0.32
N HIS A 26 -9.73 0.91 0.16
CA HIS A 26 -8.84 1.96 -0.35
C HIS A 26 -7.36 1.69 -0.04
N HIS A 27 -7.04 0.93 1.03
CA HIS A 27 -5.68 0.48 1.31
C HIS A 27 -5.20 -0.51 0.24
N TRP A 28 -6.05 -1.48 -0.11
CA TRP A 28 -5.73 -2.47 -1.15
C TRP A 28 -5.49 -1.79 -2.49
N ARG A 29 -6.39 -0.86 -2.84
CA ARG A 29 -6.30 -0.12 -4.09
C ARG A 29 -4.99 0.68 -4.17
N LEU A 30 -4.58 1.36 -3.10
CA LEU A 30 -3.32 2.10 -3.09
C LEU A 30 -2.12 1.16 -3.19
N PHE A 31 -2.10 0.07 -2.42
CA PHE A 31 -1.02 -0.92 -2.46
C PHE A 31 -0.84 -1.52 -3.86
N ILE A 32 -1.93 -1.92 -4.52
CA ILE A 32 -1.91 -2.44 -5.90
C ILE A 32 -1.33 -1.41 -6.85
N GLU A 33 -1.64 -0.13 -6.67
CA GLU A 33 -1.12 0.93 -7.54
C GLU A 33 0.39 1.16 -7.34
N VAL A 34 0.90 1.04 -6.11
CA VAL A 34 2.35 1.00 -5.84
C VAL A 34 2.98 -0.20 -6.56
N CYS A 35 2.36 -1.37 -6.52
CA CYS A 35 2.86 -2.56 -7.20
C CYS A 35 2.91 -2.38 -8.74
N ARG A 36 1.92 -1.69 -9.32
CA ARG A 36 1.87 -1.36 -10.76
C ARG A 36 2.89 -0.31 -11.19
N LEU A 37 3.45 0.43 -10.23
CA LEU A 37 4.53 1.39 -10.42
C LEU A 37 5.88 0.75 -10.08
N ASP A 38 6.06 -0.53 -10.42
CA ASP A 38 7.27 -1.30 -10.15
C ASP A 38 7.72 -1.27 -8.67
N GLY A 39 6.75 -1.15 -7.77
CA GLY A 39 6.98 -1.15 -6.32
C GLY A 39 7.54 0.15 -5.75
N ARG A 40 7.64 1.24 -6.53
CA ARG A 40 8.13 2.55 -6.05
C ARG A 40 7.46 3.72 -6.77
N CYS A 41 7.08 4.75 -6.02
CA CYS A 41 6.45 5.93 -6.61
C CYS A 41 6.47 7.13 -5.67
N THR A 42 6.25 8.31 -6.22
CA THR A 42 6.01 9.53 -5.47
C THR A 42 4.56 9.62 -4.98
N TYR A 43 4.33 10.43 -3.94
CA TYR A 43 2.96 10.78 -3.52
C TYR A 43 2.16 11.47 -4.63
N ARG A 44 2.84 12.18 -5.55
CA ARG A 44 2.18 12.85 -6.67
C ARG A 44 1.60 11.86 -7.67
N GLU A 45 2.35 10.83 -8.02
CA GLU A 45 1.88 9.79 -8.93
C GLU A 45 0.68 9.05 -8.34
N LEU A 46 0.71 8.73 -7.04
CA LEU A 46 -0.42 8.11 -6.34
C LEU A 46 -1.67 9.02 -6.36
N GLN A 47 -1.51 10.31 -6.08
CA GLN A 47 -2.61 11.27 -6.15
C GLN A 47 -3.24 11.30 -7.55
N GLN A 48 -2.41 11.35 -8.60
CA GLN A 48 -2.87 11.40 -9.99
C GLN A 48 -3.56 10.11 -10.42
N ARG A 49 -2.97 8.95 -10.14
CA ARG A 49 -3.52 7.65 -10.57
C ARG A 49 -4.78 7.24 -9.81
N LEU A 50 -4.90 7.64 -8.55
CA LEU A 50 -6.03 7.29 -7.70
C LEU A 50 -7.08 8.40 -7.62
N ASN A 51 -6.82 9.56 -8.23
CA ASN A 51 -7.63 10.77 -8.08
C ASN A 51 -7.89 11.11 -6.59
N LEU A 52 -6.83 11.06 -5.79
CA LEU A 52 -6.86 11.34 -4.36
C LEU A 52 -6.07 12.61 -4.06
N ASN A 53 -6.45 13.31 -3.00
CA ASN A 53 -5.65 14.41 -2.48
C ASN A 53 -4.47 13.89 -1.62
N ASN A 54 -3.52 14.78 -1.34
CA ASN A 54 -2.31 14.43 -0.59
C ASN A 54 -2.61 13.89 0.81
N SER A 55 -3.61 14.44 1.52
CA SER A 55 -3.94 14.02 2.88
C SER A 55 -4.55 12.61 2.92
N SER A 56 -5.29 12.21 1.90
CA SER A 56 -5.80 10.84 1.73
C SER A 56 -4.67 9.86 1.40
N VAL A 57 -3.78 10.22 0.48
CA VAL A 57 -2.59 9.40 0.17
C VAL A 57 -1.72 9.23 1.41
N SER A 58 -1.41 10.32 2.11
CA SER A 58 -0.58 10.31 3.32
C SER A 58 -1.15 9.43 4.42
N ARG A 59 -2.45 9.55 4.74
CA ARG A 59 -3.11 8.69 5.73
C ARG A 59 -3.03 7.21 5.35
N THR A 60 -3.29 6.90 4.08
CA THR A 60 -3.29 5.52 3.59
C THR A 60 -1.89 4.93 3.57
N VAL A 61 -0.89 5.67 3.10
CA VAL A 61 0.52 5.26 3.12
C VAL A 61 1.00 5.03 4.54
N ASN A 62 0.65 5.90 5.49
CA ASN A 62 1.00 5.69 6.90
C ASN A 62 0.33 4.45 7.51
N ALA A 63 -0.90 4.13 7.11
CA ALA A 63 -1.56 2.91 7.57
C ALA A 63 -0.96 1.63 6.95
N LEU A 64 -0.50 1.71 5.70
CA LEU A 64 0.19 0.63 5.02
C LEU A 64 1.67 0.51 5.43
N GLY A 65 2.25 1.54 6.03
CA GLY A 65 3.65 1.60 6.47
C GLY A 65 3.91 0.91 7.81
N GLU A 66 5.11 1.06 8.36
CA GLU A 66 5.49 0.45 9.65
C GLU A 66 4.83 1.12 10.86
N GLN A 67 4.69 2.45 10.84
CA GLN A 67 4.10 3.22 11.94
C GLN A 67 2.91 4.05 11.47
N HIS A 68 1.75 3.81 12.08
CA HIS A 68 0.60 4.67 11.95
C HIS A 68 0.85 5.97 12.76
N ARG A 69 0.33 7.10 12.26
CA ARG A 69 0.37 8.45 12.89
C ARG A 69 0.08 8.48 14.40
N THR A 70 -0.70 7.52 14.89
CA THR A 70 -1.19 7.44 16.28
C THR A 70 -0.36 6.51 17.17
N GLY A 71 0.84 6.08 16.73
CA GLY A 71 1.70 5.16 17.49
C GLY A 71 1.26 3.69 17.45
N ARG A 72 0.27 3.34 16.62
CA ARG A 72 -0.09 1.94 16.33
C ARG A 72 0.80 1.42 15.21
N SER A 73 1.11 0.13 15.22
CA SER A 73 1.78 -0.51 14.08
C SER A 73 0.86 -0.41 12.86
N GLY A 74 1.41 0.06 11.74
CA GLY A 74 0.73 -0.09 10.44
C GLY A 74 0.94 -1.50 9.89
N LEU A 75 0.51 -1.76 8.66
CA LEU A 75 0.62 -3.10 8.05
C LEU A 75 2.08 -3.49 7.69
N GLY A 76 3.02 -2.54 7.72
CA GLY A 76 4.43 -2.77 7.41
C GLY A 76 4.67 -3.19 5.95
N LEU A 77 3.76 -2.87 5.03
CA LEU A 77 3.82 -3.23 3.61
C LEU A 77 4.58 -2.20 2.77
N LEU A 78 4.62 -0.96 3.23
CA LEU A 78 5.29 0.16 2.57
C LEU A 78 6.34 0.80 3.49
N HIS A 79 7.30 1.50 2.89
CA HIS A 79 8.15 2.45 3.59
C HIS A 79 8.22 3.76 2.80
N THR A 80 8.42 4.86 3.52
CA THR A 80 8.54 6.19 2.94
C THR A 80 9.95 6.72 3.11
N TYR A 81 10.42 7.49 2.12
CA TYR A 81 11.74 8.11 2.16
C TYR A 81 11.71 9.46 1.42
N PRO A 82 12.59 10.42 1.77
CA PRO A 82 12.73 11.66 1.02
C PRO A 82 13.13 11.38 -0.43
N ASP A 83 12.51 12.08 -1.37
CA ASP A 83 12.86 11.98 -2.78
C ASP A 83 14.30 12.49 -3.01
N PRO A 84 15.21 11.67 -3.57
CA PRO A 84 16.60 12.06 -3.80
C PRO A 84 16.76 13.24 -4.77
N GLU A 85 15.82 13.42 -5.70
CA GLU A 85 15.86 14.48 -6.72
C GLU A 85 15.21 15.78 -6.22
N GLU A 86 14.33 15.70 -5.22
CA GLU A 86 13.62 16.84 -4.64
C GLU A 86 13.31 16.57 -3.17
N GLY A 87 14.21 16.92 -2.27
CA GLY A 87 14.12 16.57 -0.84
C GLY A 87 12.88 17.09 -0.09
N ARG A 88 12.06 17.95 -0.70
CA ARG A 88 10.75 18.36 -0.16
C ARG A 88 9.61 17.39 -0.47
N ARG A 89 9.85 16.36 -1.29
CA ARG A 89 8.88 15.32 -1.65
C ARG A 89 9.16 14.03 -0.90
N TYR A 90 8.11 13.23 -0.77
CA TYR A 90 8.20 11.87 -0.25
C TYR A 90 7.92 10.86 -1.36
N CYS A 91 8.76 9.84 -1.37
CA CYS A 91 8.59 8.62 -2.13
C CYS A 91 8.07 7.50 -1.23
N VAL A 92 7.46 6.52 -1.87
CA VAL A 92 6.92 5.30 -1.29
C VAL A 92 7.58 4.13 -2.01
N ALA A 93 7.96 3.09 -1.29
CA ALA A 93 8.35 1.83 -1.88
C ALA A 93 7.82 0.64 -1.07
N LEU A 94 7.73 -0.52 -1.72
CA LEU A 94 7.40 -1.78 -1.05
C LEU A 94 8.45 -2.11 0.01
N SER A 95 8.00 -2.53 1.18
CA SER A 95 8.88 -3.16 2.18
C SER A 95 9.17 -4.61 1.78
N PRO A 96 10.09 -5.33 2.47
CA PRO A 96 10.25 -6.77 2.29
C PRO A 96 8.94 -7.56 2.43
N ARG A 97 8.07 -7.15 3.39
CA ARG A 97 6.74 -7.74 3.59
C ARG A 97 5.80 -7.38 2.44
N GLY A 98 5.84 -6.14 1.95
CA GLY A 98 5.09 -5.73 0.76
C GLY A 98 5.46 -6.56 -0.48
N HIS A 99 6.75 -6.82 -0.70
CA HIS A 99 7.20 -7.70 -1.77
C HIS A 99 6.72 -9.15 -1.58
N ALA A 100 6.64 -9.66 -0.35
CA ALA A 100 6.07 -10.97 -0.09
C ALA A 100 4.59 -11.06 -0.46
N LEU A 101 3.80 -10.04 -0.10
CA LEU A 101 2.40 -9.96 -0.49
C LEU A 101 2.23 -9.87 -2.01
N LEU A 102 3.05 -9.07 -2.70
CA LEU A 102 3.04 -9.00 -4.16
C LEU A 102 3.27 -10.37 -4.80
N ARG A 103 4.24 -11.14 -4.31
CA ARG A 103 4.50 -12.51 -4.80
C ARG A 103 3.32 -13.44 -4.57
N GLN A 104 2.62 -13.33 -3.44
CA GLN A 104 1.40 -14.09 -3.17
C GLN A 104 0.30 -13.74 -4.17
N LEU A 105 0.06 -12.45 -4.42
CA LEU A 105 -0.95 -11.99 -5.38
C LEU A 105 -0.66 -12.41 -6.82
N GLN A 106 0.62 -12.46 -7.21
CA GLN A 106 1.04 -12.91 -8.55
C GLN A 106 0.87 -14.42 -8.77
N ALA A 107 0.74 -15.20 -7.70
CA ALA A 107 0.57 -16.65 -7.75
C ALA A 107 -0.90 -17.09 -7.90
N ILE A 108 -1.85 -16.15 -7.96
CA ILE A 108 -3.30 -16.38 -8.09
C ILE A 108 -3.72 -16.32 -9.57
#